data_AF-A0A8B9MB23-F1
#
_entry.id   AF-A0A8B9MB23-F1
#
_cell.length_a   1.000
_cell.length_b   1.000
_cell.length_c   1.000
_cell.angle_alpha   90.00
_cell.angle_beta   90.00
_cell.angle_gamma   90.00
#
_symmetry.space_group_name_H-M   'P 1'
#
loop_
_entity.id
_entity.type
_entity.pdbx_description
1 polymer ?
#
loop_
_entity_poly.entity_id
_entity_poly.type
_entity_poly.pdbx_seq_one_letter_code
_entity_poly.pdbx_strand_id
1 'polypeptide(L)'
;LQLACCCGTAACSLCCKCCPKIKQSTSTRFMYALYFILVTIICCVMMSTTVANEMKTHIPFYKQMCKGLQAGEMCEKLVGYSAVYKVCFGMACFFFLFFLFTIKINSSKSCRAYIHNGFWLVKLILLAAMCSGAFFIPDQDTFLNGMSFLFCYAALFYTAL
;
A
#
# COMPACT_ATOMS: atom_id res chain seq x y z
N LEU A 1 20.44 15.93 -0.47
CA LEU A 1 19.31 15.38 -1.25
C LEU A 1 19.70 13.99 -1.78
N GLN A 2 19.43 12.91 -1.02
CA GLN A 2 19.74 11.51 -1.39
C GLN A 2 18.62 10.85 -2.25
N LEU A 3 17.84 11.65 -3.00
CA LEU A 3 16.69 11.16 -3.76
C LEU A 3 17.05 10.61 -5.15
N ALA A 4 18.25 10.85 -5.67
CA ALA A 4 18.62 10.49 -7.05
C ALA A 4 19.01 9.01 -7.25
N CYS A 5 19.03 8.19 -6.21
CA CYS A 5 19.30 6.76 -6.35
C CYS A 5 18.03 5.96 -6.05
N CYS A 6 17.20 5.82 -7.08
CA CYS A 6 15.95 5.04 -7.09
C CYS A 6 16.10 3.57 -6.61
N CYS A 7 17.32 3.07 -6.45
CA CYS A 7 17.64 1.71 -5.99
C CYS A 7 18.11 1.62 -4.51
N GLY A 8 18.11 2.73 -3.76
CA GLY A 8 18.49 2.75 -2.35
C GLY A 8 19.96 3.11 -2.08
N THR A 9 20.29 3.31 -0.80
CA THR A 9 21.58 3.86 -0.33
C THR A 9 22.81 3.05 -0.71
N ALA A 10 22.67 1.75 -0.99
CA ALA A 10 23.78 0.88 -1.37
C ALA A 10 24.16 0.92 -2.86
N ALA A 11 23.23 1.28 -3.76
CA ALA A 11 23.60 1.60 -5.14
C ALA A 11 24.36 2.93 -5.22
N CYS A 12 24.07 3.85 -4.29
CA CYS A 12 24.68 5.17 -4.25
C CYS A 12 26.12 5.18 -3.69
N SER A 13 26.53 4.16 -2.91
CA SER A 13 27.91 4.05 -2.38
C SER A 13 28.95 3.69 -3.44
N LEU A 14 28.54 3.11 -4.58
CA LEU A 14 29.43 2.91 -5.73
C LEU A 14 29.60 4.18 -6.58
N CYS A 15 28.67 5.14 -6.49
CA CYS A 15 28.61 6.27 -7.43
C CYS A 15 29.07 7.62 -6.82
N CYS A 16 28.99 7.82 -5.50
CA CYS A 16 29.33 9.11 -4.89
C CYS A 16 30.08 8.95 -3.55
N LYS A 17 31.39 9.28 -3.52
CA LYS A 17 32.21 9.33 -2.29
C LYS A 17 31.96 10.56 -1.39
N CYS A 18 31.13 11.53 -1.81
CA CYS A 18 30.95 12.83 -1.12
C CYS A 18 29.53 13.09 -0.60
N CYS A 19 28.85 12.10 -0.01
CA CYS A 19 27.50 12.33 0.56
C CYS A 19 27.42 12.07 2.08
N PRO A 20 26.72 12.92 2.84
CA PRO A 20 26.60 12.79 4.29
C PRO A 20 25.89 11.49 4.69
N LYS A 21 26.41 10.81 5.71
CA LYS A 21 25.86 9.55 6.25
C LYS A 21 24.53 9.81 6.97
N ILE A 22 23.41 9.79 6.25
CA ILE A 22 22.09 9.64 6.86
C ILE A 22 21.99 8.24 7.46
N LYS A 23 21.53 8.12 8.71
CA LYS A 23 21.30 6.83 9.36
C LYS A 23 20.27 6.04 8.54
N GLN A 24 20.65 4.83 8.10
CA GLN A 24 19.79 4.00 7.25
C GLN A 24 18.40 3.75 7.86
N SER A 25 18.32 3.60 9.18
CA SER A 25 17.06 3.43 9.93
C SER A 25 16.11 4.62 9.82
N THR A 26 16.62 5.84 9.69
CA THR A 26 15.78 7.05 9.56
C THR A 26 15.29 7.20 8.13
N SER A 27 16.14 6.88 7.14
CA SER A 27 15.76 6.93 5.72
C SER A 27 14.68 5.92 5.38
N THR A 28 14.75 4.70 5.92
CA THR A 28 13.74 3.66 5.64
C THR A 28 12.36 4.04 6.18
N ARG A 29 12.30 4.54 7.42
CA ARG A 29 11.06 5.03 8.03
C ARG A 29 10.43 6.17 7.22
N PHE A 30 11.25 7.11 6.75
CA PHE A 30 10.78 8.21 5.92
C PHE A 30 10.18 7.73 4.59
N MET A 31 10.83 6.78 3.92
CA MET A 31 10.31 6.23 2.66
C MET A 31 8.98 5.47 2.84
N TYR A 32 8.85 4.66 3.89
CA TYR A 32 7.57 4.00 4.19
C TYR A 32 6.48 5.01 4.55
N ALA A 33 6.81 6.10 5.26
CA ALA A 33 5.89 7.20 5.51
C ALA A 33 5.46 7.90 4.21
N LEU A 34 6.38 8.11 3.26
CA LEU A 34 6.04 8.63 1.94
C LEU A 34 5.05 7.72 1.19
N TYR A 35 5.22 6.39 1.24
CA TYR A 35 4.24 5.47 0.64
C TYR A 35 2.86 5.59 1.28
N PHE A 36 2.82 5.73 2.61
CA PHE A 36 1.58 5.93 3.33
C PHE A 36 0.88 7.23 2.91
N ILE A 37 1.63 8.33 2.83
CA ILE A 37 1.13 9.63 2.37
C ILE A 37 0.61 9.55 0.93
N LEU A 38 1.37 8.94 0.01
CA LEU A 38 0.97 8.80 -1.40
C LEU A 38 -0.37 8.08 -1.54
N VAL A 39 -0.52 6.94 -0.86
CA VAL A 39 -1.78 6.19 -0.90
C VAL A 39 -2.90 6.94 -0.19
N THR A 40 -2.61 7.66 0.89
CA THR A 40 -3.62 8.50 1.56
C THR A 40 -4.15 9.58 0.62
N ILE A 41 -3.27 10.25 -0.13
CA ILE A 41 -3.65 11.23 -1.16
C ILE A 41 -4.54 10.56 -2.22
N ILE A 42 -4.18 9.36 -2.69
CA ILE A 42 -4.99 8.59 -3.63
C ILE A 42 -6.38 8.30 -3.04
N CYS A 43 -6.47 7.85 -1.78
CA CYS A 43 -7.74 7.61 -1.10
C CYS A 43 -8.59 8.88 -1.00
N CYS A 44 -7.98 10.03 -0.68
CA CYS A 44 -8.67 11.32 -0.66
C CYS A 44 -9.19 11.72 -2.04
N VAL A 45 -8.40 11.51 -3.10
CA VAL A 45 -8.82 11.77 -4.48
C VAL A 45 -10.00 10.89 -4.88
N MET A 46 -9.97 9.60 -4.52
CA MET A 46 -11.05 8.64 -4.81
C MET A 46 -12.35 8.95 -4.06
N MET A 47 -12.24 9.62 -2.91
CA MET A 47 -13.39 10.09 -2.13
C MET A 47 -14.00 11.38 -2.70
N SER A 48 -13.26 12.10 -3.57
CA SER A 48 -13.74 13.32 -4.19
C SER A 48 -14.87 13.06 -5.19
N THR A 49 -15.88 13.92 -5.16
CA THR A 49 -17.05 13.86 -6.05
C THR A 49 -16.68 14.05 -7.52
N THR A 50 -15.55 14.70 -7.82
CA THR A 50 -15.04 14.87 -9.19
C THR A 50 -14.75 13.52 -9.85
N VAL A 51 -14.12 12.58 -9.13
CA VAL A 51 -13.81 11.24 -9.66
C VAL A 51 -15.07 10.39 -9.78
N ALA A 52 -16.03 10.56 -8.85
CA ALA A 52 -17.31 9.86 -8.91
C ALA A 52 -18.13 10.24 -10.16
N ASN A 53 -18.12 11.51 -10.54
CA ASN A 53 -18.80 12.00 -11.74
C ASN A 53 -18.18 11.45 -13.04
N GLU A 54 -16.85 11.44 -13.14
CA GLU A 54 -16.14 10.86 -14.29
C GLU A 54 -16.32 9.34 -14.38
N MET A 55 -16.37 8.64 -13.25
CA MET A 55 -16.67 7.20 -13.24
C MET A 55 -18.09 6.90 -13.71
N LYS A 56 -19.07 7.75 -13.40
CA LYS A 56 -20.46 7.58 -13.82
C LYS A 56 -20.64 7.73 -15.33
N THR A 57 -19.86 8.61 -15.97
CA THR A 57 -19.90 8.85 -17.42
C THR A 57 -19.07 7.84 -18.21
N HIS A 58 -17.92 7.41 -17.69
CA HIS A 58 -16.99 6.54 -18.42
C HIS A 58 -17.08 5.05 -18.08
N ILE A 59 -17.69 4.64 -16.96
CA ILE A 59 -17.75 3.22 -16.55
C ILE A 59 -19.15 2.63 -16.78
N PRO A 60 -19.33 1.76 -17.81
CA PRO A 60 -20.64 1.17 -18.10
C PRO A 60 -21.15 0.25 -16.98
N PHE A 61 -20.26 -0.29 -16.14
CA PHE A 61 -20.59 -1.17 -15.01
C PHE A 61 -21.05 -0.42 -13.74
N TYR A 62 -21.03 0.91 -13.75
CA TYR A 62 -21.34 1.75 -12.59
C TYR A 62 -22.77 1.51 -12.06
N LYS A 63 -23.76 1.43 -12.95
CA LYS A 63 -25.17 1.11 -12.59
C LYS A 63 -25.30 -0.27 -11.92
N GLN A 64 -24.51 -1.24 -12.34
CA GLN A 64 -24.57 -2.61 -11.82
C GLN A 64 -23.94 -2.70 -10.43
N MET A 65 -22.83 -1.98 -10.20
CA MET A 65 -22.26 -1.78 -8.87
C MET A 65 -23.23 -1.10 -7.91
N CYS A 66 -23.93 -0.04 -8.33
CA CYS A 66 -24.95 0.62 -7.50
C CYS A 66 -26.06 -0.35 -7.06
N LYS A 67 -26.48 -1.22 -7.99
CA LYS A 67 -27.54 -2.19 -7.75
C LYS A 67 -27.09 -3.30 -6.81
N GLY A 68 -25.85 -3.76 -6.94
CA GLY A 68 -25.24 -4.75 -6.04
C GLY A 68 -25.03 -4.23 -4.61
N LEU A 69 -24.77 -2.93 -4.45
CA LEU A 69 -24.63 -2.27 -3.14
C LEU A 69 -25.96 -1.78 -2.54
N GLN A 70 -27.10 -1.98 -3.22
CA GLN A 70 -28.42 -1.47 -2.82
C GLN A 70 -28.43 0.03 -2.45
N ALA A 71 -27.58 0.83 -3.09
CA ALA A 71 -27.18 2.15 -2.59
C ALA A 71 -28.16 3.29 -2.90
N GLY A 72 -29.18 3.07 -3.74
CA GLY A 72 -30.13 4.12 -4.16
C GLY A 72 -29.42 5.38 -4.70
N GLU A 73 -29.85 6.56 -4.26
CA GLU A 73 -29.26 7.87 -4.64
C GLU A 73 -27.84 8.09 -4.06
N MET A 74 -27.42 7.32 -3.05
CA MET A 74 -26.11 7.46 -2.39
C MET A 74 -24.99 6.66 -3.08
N CYS A 75 -25.25 6.10 -4.26
CA CYS A 75 -24.31 5.20 -4.93
C CYS A 75 -22.92 5.81 -5.16
N GLU A 76 -22.84 7.09 -5.55
CA GLU A 76 -21.57 7.81 -5.78
C GLU A 76 -20.65 7.76 -4.57
N LYS A 77 -21.22 7.94 -3.37
CA LYS A 77 -20.46 7.86 -2.13
C LYS A 77 -20.06 6.44 -1.79
N LEU A 78 -20.97 5.46 -1.92
CA LEU A 78 -20.67 4.05 -1.60
C LEU A 78 -19.61 3.44 -2.52
N VAL A 79 -19.61 3.79 -3.81
CA VAL A 79 -18.58 3.35 -4.76
C VAL A 79 -17.22 3.93 -4.36
N GLY A 80 -17.16 5.21 -4.00
CA GLY A 80 -15.94 5.84 -3.48
C GLY A 80 -15.42 5.15 -2.22
N TYR A 81 -16.30 4.88 -1.24
CA TYR A 81 -15.92 4.15 -0.03
C TYR A 81 -15.39 2.74 -0.33
N SER A 82 -16.10 1.97 -1.17
CA SER A 82 -15.66 0.62 -1.57
C SER A 82 -14.28 0.65 -2.21
N ALA A 83 -14.02 1.64 -3.07
CA ALA A 83 -12.75 1.80 -3.75
C ALA A 83 -11.61 2.15 -2.76
N VAL A 84 -11.88 3.03 -1.79
CA VAL A 84 -10.93 3.33 -0.69
C VAL A 84 -10.62 2.08 0.13
N TYR A 85 -11.62 1.28 0.51
CA TYR A 85 -11.39 0.04 1.25
C TYR A 85 -10.49 -0.94 0.49
N LYS A 86 -10.66 -1.08 -0.82
CA LYS A 86 -9.81 -1.95 -1.65
C LYS A 86 -8.37 -1.46 -1.74
N VAL A 87 -8.14 -0.15 -1.87
CA VAL A 87 -6.79 0.42 -1.85
C VAL A 87 -6.13 0.22 -0.47
N CYS A 88 -6.87 0.48 0.61
CA CYS A 88 -6.42 0.24 1.97
C CYS A 88 -6.09 -1.23 2.23
N PHE A 89 -6.88 -2.16 1.68
CA PHE A 89 -6.60 -3.59 1.74
C PHE A 89 -5.28 -3.95 1.05
N GLY A 90 -5.06 -3.47 -0.18
CA GLY A 90 -3.80 -3.69 -0.90
C GLY A 90 -2.58 -3.15 -0.14
N MET A 91 -2.71 -1.96 0.45
CA MET A 91 -1.69 -1.42 1.35
C MET A 91 -1.47 -2.30 2.59
N ALA A 92 -2.54 -2.76 3.24
CA ALA A 92 -2.43 -3.61 4.43
C ALA A 92 -1.71 -4.93 4.10
N CYS A 93 -2.07 -5.57 2.99
CA CYS A 93 -1.37 -6.75 2.48
C CYS A 93 0.12 -6.46 2.22
N PHE A 94 0.46 -5.27 1.71
CA PHE A 94 1.85 -4.89 1.41
C PHE A 94 2.69 -4.86 2.68
N PHE A 95 2.21 -4.13 3.69
CA PHE A 95 2.90 -4.07 4.97
C PHE A 95 2.92 -5.42 5.67
N PHE A 96 1.86 -6.22 5.55
CA PHE A 96 1.80 -7.56 6.12
C PHE A 96 2.82 -8.52 5.49
N LEU A 97 2.97 -8.52 4.17
CA LEU A 97 3.98 -9.33 3.48
C LEU A 97 5.41 -8.92 3.88
N PHE A 98 5.68 -7.61 3.92
CA PHE A 98 6.99 -7.11 4.36
C PHE A 98 7.25 -7.42 5.83
N PHE A 99 6.21 -7.36 6.65
CA PHE A 99 6.25 -7.74 8.04
C PHE A 99 6.66 -9.22 8.18
N LEU A 100 5.97 -10.16 7.51
CA LEU A 100 6.33 -11.58 7.47
C LEU A 100 7.77 -11.81 6.96
N PHE A 101 8.16 -11.09 5.90
CA PHE A 101 9.51 -11.18 5.33
C PHE A 101 10.61 -10.75 6.33
N THR A 102 10.28 -9.84 7.25
CA THR A 102 11.20 -9.36 8.29
C THR A 102 11.20 -10.17 9.59
N ILE A 103 10.30 -11.16 9.74
CA ILE A 103 10.27 -12.02 10.93
C ILE A 103 11.61 -12.74 11.08
N LYS A 104 12.14 -12.75 12.32
CA LYS A 104 13.36 -13.46 12.72
C LYS A 104 14.66 -12.93 12.07
N ILE A 105 14.69 -11.66 11.63
CA ILE A 105 15.93 -10.97 11.28
C ILE A 105 16.65 -10.56 12.58
N ASN A 106 17.64 -11.34 12.98
CA ASN A 106 18.49 -11.05 14.15
C ASN A 106 19.75 -10.22 13.81
N SER A 107 20.08 -10.07 12.52
CA SER A 107 21.29 -9.36 12.08
C SER A 107 20.99 -8.43 10.91
N SER A 108 21.40 -7.17 11.06
CA SER A 108 21.29 -6.10 10.05
C SER A 108 22.13 -6.33 8.79
N LYS A 109 23.00 -7.36 8.78
CA LYS A 109 23.82 -7.76 7.63
C LYS A 109 23.21 -8.88 6.78
N SER A 110 22.04 -9.38 7.17
CA SER A 110 21.36 -10.44 6.41
C SER A 110 20.84 -9.92 5.07
N CYS A 111 20.86 -10.74 4.01
CA CYS A 111 20.34 -10.39 2.68
C CYS A 111 18.90 -9.80 2.74
N ARG A 112 18.05 -10.33 3.63
CA ARG A 112 16.68 -9.82 3.87
C ARG A 112 16.65 -8.39 4.42
N ALA A 113 17.59 -8.02 5.28
CA ALA A 113 17.70 -6.66 5.82
C ALA A 113 18.12 -5.67 4.71
N TYR A 114 18.93 -6.10 3.75
CA TYR A 114 19.30 -5.30 2.58
C TYR A 114 18.08 -5.02 1.68
N ILE A 115 17.25 -6.04 1.42
CA ILE A 115 15.99 -5.87 0.66
C ILE A 115 15.03 -4.95 1.42
N HIS A 116 14.89 -5.11 2.74
CA HIS A 116 14.02 -4.25 3.55
C HIS A 116 14.50 -2.79 3.57
N ASN A 117 15.80 -2.54 3.54
CA ASN A 117 16.35 -1.19 3.57
C ASN A 117 16.63 -0.56 2.19
N GLY A 118 16.44 -1.31 1.10
CA GLY A 118 16.72 -0.90 -0.28
C GLY A 118 15.55 -1.14 -1.24
N PHE A 119 15.83 -1.11 -2.55
CA PHE A 119 14.88 -1.43 -3.63
C PHE A 119 13.53 -0.70 -3.56
N TRP A 120 13.56 0.61 -3.38
CA TRP A 120 12.36 1.44 -3.22
C TRP A 120 11.44 1.43 -4.45
N LEU A 121 11.97 1.51 -5.68
CA LEU A 121 11.09 1.46 -6.86
C LEU A 121 10.35 0.13 -6.99
N VAL A 122 11.03 -0.99 -6.73
CA VAL A 122 10.40 -2.32 -6.80
C VAL A 122 9.26 -2.43 -5.77
N LYS A 123 9.48 -1.88 -4.56
CA LYS A 123 8.44 -1.80 -3.52
C LYS A 123 7.26 -0.94 -3.94
N LEU A 124 7.49 0.19 -4.60
CA LEU A 124 6.43 1.05 -5.10
C LEU A 124 5.60 0.35 -6.18
N ILE A 125 6.25 -0.36 -7.11
CA ILE A 125 5.56 -1.16 -8.14
C ILE A 125 4.74 -2.26 -7.49
N LEU A 126 5.31 -2.98 -6.52
CA LEU A 126 4.60 -4.02 -5.79
C LEU A 126 3.38 -3.46 -5.04
N LEU A 127 3.53 -2.32 -4.35
CA LEU A 127 2.42 -1.63 -3.69
C LEU A 127 1.31 -1.27 -4.68
N ALA A 128 1.65 -0.66 -5.81
CA ALA A 128 0.70 -0.32 -6.85
C ALA A 128 -0.01 -1.57 -7.43
N ALA A 129 0.74 -2.65 -7.66
CA ALA A 129 0.20 -3.92 -8.14
C ALA A 129 -0.80 -4.54 -7.16
N MET A 130 -0.56 -4.46 -5.85
CA MET A 130 -1.49 -5.00 -4.87
C MET A 130 -2.71 -4.11 -4.63
N CYS A 131 -2.54 -2.79 -4.64
CA CYS A 131 -3.66 -1.85 -4.60
C CYS A 131 -4.58 -2.01 -5.82
N SER A 132 -4.02 -2.15 -7.02
CA SER A 132 -4.80 -2.42 -8.25
C SER A 132 -5.38 -3.85 -8.26
N GLY A 133 -4.61 -4.83 -7.78
CA GLY A 133 -5.04 -6.22 -7.61
C GLY A 133 -6.30 -6.37 -6.75
N ALA A 134 -6.42 -5.58 -5.69
CA ALA A 134 -7.60 -5.59 -4.80
C ALA A 134 -8.91 -5.21 -5.51
N PHE A 135 -8.85 -4.51 -6.65
CA PHE A 135 -10.04 -4.21 -7.44
C PHE A 135 -10.65 -5.43 -8.11
N PHE A 136 -9.82 -6.42 -8.44
CA PHE A 136 -10.25 -7.69 -9.04
C PHE A 136 -10.94 -8.64 -8.05
N ILE A 137 -11.11 -8.25 -6.79
CA ILE A 137 -11.87 -9.01 -5.79
C ILE A 137 -13.31 -8.45 -5.78
N PRO A 138 -14.28 -9.09 -6.46
CA PRO A 138 -15.68 -8.67 -6.42
C PRO A 138 -16.42 -9.20 -5.19
N ASP A 139 -15.92 -10.27 -4.56
CA ASP A 139 -16.60 -10.99 -3.47
C ASP A 139 -16.33 -10.33 -2.11
N GLN A 140 -17.40 -9.87 -1.46
CA GLN A 140 -17.31 -9.15 -0.17
C GLN A 140 -16.90 -10.08 0.97
N ASP A 141 -17.33 -11.34 0.96
CA ASP A 141 -17.04 -12.31 2.02
C ASP A 141 -15.55 -12.67 2.03
N THR A 142 -14.98 -12.88 0.84
CA THR A 142 -13.54 -13.11 0.66
C THR A 142 -12.72 -11.90 1.11
N PHE A 143 -13.19 -10.69 0.82
CA PHE A 143 -12.54 -9.45 1.25
C PHE A 143 -12.58 -9.29 2.78
N LEU A 144 -13.74 -9.51 3.40
CA LEU A 144 -13.94 -9.43 4.86
C LEU A 144 -13.13 -10.50 5.60
N ASN A 145 -13.09 -11.73 5.09
CA ASN A 145 -12.23 -12.78 5.63
C ASN A 145 -10.75 -12.43 5.50
N GLY A 146 -10.32 -11.91 4.35
CA GLY A 146 -8.94 -11.47 4.13
C GLY A 146 -8.53 -10.36 5.10
N MET A 147 -9.40 -9.37 5.31
CA MET A 147 -9.17 -8.32 6.30
C MET A 147 -9.10 -8.87 7.72
N SER A 148 -10.07 -9.72 8.09
CA SER A 148 -10.14 -10.32 9.42
C SER A 148 -8.90 -11.15 9.73
N PHE A 149 -8.39 -11.90 8.75
CA PHE A 149 -7.14 -12.65 8.89
C PHE A 149 -5.93 -11.74 9.14
N LEU A 150 -5.81 -10.63 8.38
CA LEU A 150 -4.74 -9.65 8.58
C LEU A 150 -4.79 -9.03 9.98
N PHE A 151 -5.98 -8.60 10.43
CA PHE A 151 -6.14 -8.00 11.76
C PHE A 151 -5.86 -9.00 12.88
N CYS A 152 -6.36 -10.23 12.76
CA CYS A 152 -6.15 -11.28 13.75
C CYS A 152 -4.66 -11.61 13.88
N TYR A 153 -3.94 -11.76 12.76
CA TYR A 153 -2.51 -12.06 12.78
C TYR A 153 -1.67 -10.90 13.32
N ALA A 154 -2.02 -9.66 12.97
CA ALA A 154 -1.35 -8.48 13.52
C ALA A 154 -1.55 -8.38 15.05
N ALA A 155 -2.75 -8.66 15.55
CA ALA A 155 -3.05 -8.66 16.97
C ALA A 155 -2.32 -9.79 17.73
N LEU A 156 -2.33 -11.02 17.20
CA LEU A 156 -1.63 -12.19 17.77
C LEU A 156 -0.13 -11.96 17.89
N PHE A 157 0.47 -11.28 16.92
CA PHE A 157 1.89 -10.97 16.98
C PHE A 157 2.21 -9.85 17.96
N TYR A 158 1.34 -8.83 18.07
CA TYR A 158 1.50 -7.76 19.06
C TYR A 158 1.42 -8.29 20.49
N THR A 159 0.65 -9.36 20.74
CA THR A 159 0.54 -10.01 22.05
C THR A 159 1.63 -11.04 22.33
N ALA A 160 2.27 -11.59 21.29
CA ALA A 160 3.34 -12.59 21.40
C ALA A 160 4.76 -12.01 21.48
N LEU A 161 4.91 -10.68 21.41
CA LEU A 161 6.18 -9.94 21.44
C LEU A 161 6.33 -9.15 22.73
#